data_AF-A0A5P9WAL6-F1
#
_entry.id   AF-A0A5P9WAL6-F1
#
_cell.length_a   1.000
_cell.length_b   1.000
_cell.length_c   1.000
_cell.angle_alpha   90.00
_cell.angle_beta   90.00
_cell.angle_gamma   90.00
#
_symmetry.space_group_name_H-M   'P 1'
#
loop_
_entity.id
_entity.type
_entity.pdbx_description
1 polymer ?
#
loop_
_entity_poly.entity_id
_entity_poly.type
_entity_poly.pdbx_seq_one_letter_code
_entity_poly.pdbx_strand_id
1 'polypeptide(L)' 'MSVFALVDCNSFYCSCERIFRPDLAQKAVVVLSNNDLRDCFR' A
#
# COMPACT_ATOMS: atom_id res chain seq x y z
N MET A 1 16.28 -29.31 -13.27
CA MET A 1 16.73 -28.08 -12.58
C MET A 1 15.50 -27.25 -12.30
N SER A 2 15.18 -26.99 -11.03
CA SER A 2 13.99 -26.23 -10.66
C SER A 2 14.27 -24.73 -10.75
N VAL A 3 13.44 -23.99 -11.46
CA VAL A 3 13.52 -22.53 -11.55
C VAL A 3 12.63 -21.94 -10.46
N PHE A 4 13.18 -21.01 -9.67
CA PHE A 4 12.43 -20.26 -8.67
C PHE A 4 12.35 -18.79 -9.09
N ALA A 5 11.22 -18.15 -8.81
CA ALA A 5 11.01 -16.73 -9.04
C ALA A 5 10.62 -16.05 -7.72
N LEU A 6 11.19 -14.87 -7.49
CA LEU A 6 10.78 -13.98 -6.40
C LEU A 6 9.73 -13.01 -6.94
N VAL A 7 8.56 -13.00 -6.31
CA VAL A 7 7.49 -12.05 -6.63
C VAL A 7 7.34 -11.11 -5.45
N ASP A 8 7.48 -9.81 -5.70
CA ASP A 8 7.28 -8.74 -4.72
C ASP A 8 6.38 -7.66 -5.31
N CYS A 9 5.65 -6.96 -4.44
CA CYS A 9 4.73 -5.90 -4.83
C CYS A 9 5.19 -4.55 -4.28
N ASN A 10 5.32 -3.57 -5.18
CA ASN A 10 5.66 -2.20 -4.80
C ASN A 10 4.59 -1.61 -3.88
N SER A 11 4.96 -1.34 -2.62
CA SER A 11 4.10 -0.72 -1.61
C SER A 11 2.72 -1.40 -1.51
N PHE A 12 2.70 -2.73 -1.41
CA PHE A 12 1.52 -3.59 -1.56
C PHE A 12 0.23 -3.00 -0.94
N TYR A 13 0.22 -2.68 0.35
CA TYR A 13 -0.97 -2.14 1.02
C TYR A 13 -1.44 -0.80 0.44
N CYS A 14 -0.53 0.16 0.20
CA CYS A 14 -0.90 1.44 -0.43
C CYS A 14 -1.41 1.25 -1.86
N SER A 15 -0.85 0.29 -2.60
CA SER A 15 -1.29 -0.03 -3.96
C SER A 15 -2.69 -0.64 -3.96
N CYS A 16 -3.01 -1.52 -3.01
CA CYS A 16 -4.36 -2.04 -2.81
C CYS A 16 -5.35 -0.93 -2.47
N GLU A 17 -5.02 -0.04 -1.53
CA GLU A 17 -5.90 1.08 -1.15
C GLU A 17 -6.21 1.99 -2.35
N ARG A 18 -5.24 2.32 -3.19
CA ARG A 18 -5.46 3.17 -4.39
C ARG A 18 -6.42 2.55 -5.41
N ILE A 19 -6.48 1.22 -5.51
CA ILE A 19 -7.43 0.53 -6.41
C ILE A 19 -8.87 0.76 -5.93
N PHE A 20 -9.10 0.67 -4.62
CA PHE A 20 -10.45 0.83 -4.03
C PHE A 20 -10.79 2.30 -3.71
N ARG A 21 -9.77 3.17 -3.64
CA ARG A 21 -9.88 4.62 -3.38
C ARG A 21 -9.10 5.41 -4.44
N PRO A 22 -9.66 5.56 -5.66
CA PRO A 22 -8.98 6.24 -6.76
C PRO A 22 -8.68 7.73 -6.45
N ASP A 23 -9.37 8.34 -5.49
CA ASP A 23 -9.08 9.69 -5.00
C ASP A 23 -7.71 9.82 -4.30
N LEU A 24 -7.06 8.69 -3.97
CA LEU A 24 -5.71 8.63 -3.40
C LEU A 24 -4.59 8.46 -4.44
N ALA A 25 -4.92 8.37 -5.74
CA ALA A 25 -3.94 8.07 -6.79
C ALA A 25 -2.77 9.08 -6.86
N GLN A 26 -3.04 10.35 -6.53
CA GLN A 26 -2.06 11.44 -6.53
C GLN A 26 -1.78 11.99 -5.13
N LYS A 27 -2.13 11.22 -4.09
CA LYS A 27 -1.91 11.60 -2.69
C LYS A 27 -0.80 10.74 -2.10
N ALA A 28 -0.06 11.33 -1.16
CA ALA A 28 0.79 10.55 -0.27
C ALA A 28 -0.12 9.65 0.57
N VAL A 29 0.20 8.35 0.63
CA VAL A 29 -0.59 7.34 1.36
C VAL A 29 0.37 6.54 2.22
N VAL A 30 0.04 6.41 3.49
CA VAL A 30 0.73 5.52 4.43
C VAL A 30 -0.31 4.58 5.04
N VAL A 31 0.03 3.30 5.16
CA VAL A 31 -0.82 2.29 5.78
C VAL A 31 -0.13 1.82 7.06
N LEU A 32 -0.75 2.09 8.20
CA LEU A 32 -0.28 1.68 9.53
C LEU A 32 -1.29 0.73 10.17
N SER A 33 -0.81 -0.24 10.95
CA SER A 33 -1.65 -0.98 11.88
C SER A 33 -2.04 -0.09 13.06
N ASN A 34 -3.12 -0.43 13.75
CA ASN A 34 -3.68 0.38 14.83
C ASN A 34 -2.70 0.55 16.01
N ASN A 35 -1.95 1.67 16.07
CA ASN A 35 -1.46 2.28 17.32
C ASN A 35 -0.94 3.75 17.24
N ASP A 36 -1.04 4.47 16.12
CA ASP A 36 -0.71 5.91 16.06
C ASP A 36 -1.90 6.73 15.53
N LEU A 37 -2.45 7.58 16.40
CA LEU A 37 -3.81 8.12 16.32
C LEU A 37 -4.00 9.38 15.43
N ARG A 38 -3.04 9.76 14.57
CA ARG A 38 -3.17 10.99 13.76
C ARG A 38 -2.58 10.84 12.36
N ASP A 39 -3.45 10.95 11.35
CA ASP A 39 -3.14 11.42 9.99
C ASP A 39 -2.31 10.54 9.03
N CYS A 40 -2.79 9.34 8.68
CA CYS A 40 -2.38 8.72 7.41
C CYS A 40 -3.30 9.04 6.21
N PHE A 41 -4.46 9.64 6.46
CA PHE A 41 -5.47 9.94 5.44
C PHE A 41 -5.99 11.38 5.50
N ARG A 42 -5.26 12.27 6.17
CA ARG A 42 -5.32 13.71 5.90
C ARG A 42 -4.10 14.12 5.09
#